data_AF-A0A962DMU9-F1
#
_entry.id   AF-A0A962DMU9-F1
#
_cell.length_a   1.000
_cell.length_b   1.000
_cell.length_c   1.000
_cell.angle_alpha   90.00
_cell.angle_beta   90.00
_cell.angle_gamma   90.00
#
_symmetry.space_group_name_H-M   'P 1'
#
loop_
_entity.id
_entity.type
_entity.pdbx_description
1 polymer ?
#
loop_
_entity_poly.entity_id
_entity_poly.type
_entity_poly.pdbx_seq_one_letter_code
_entity_poly.pdbx_strand_id
1 'polypeptide(L)'
;MHRCLTITTSVILMISSLSPVALSAAERSPGETVQAFNQALSKHDLDAALALIANGSVQFSLRSAHSDIPSAGQGGVTSDLKAHWSMVGPVVFGSTAVYSRIPKVVDSHVDGDLATVWTNTATETVDKSGSKRTDSFSEVYMLVHTAGGWRIGAVADNRGANKTTAVAPAASGGK
;
A
#
# COMPACT_ATOMS: atom_id res chain seq x y z
N MET A 1 73.41 45.32 22.46
CA MET A 1 72.51 45.34 23.63
C MET A 1 71.07 45.26 23.13
N HIS A 2 70.32 44.34 23.74
CA HIS A 2 68.86 44.14 23.76
C HIS A 2 68.11 43.72 22.48
N ARG A 3 67.68 42.45 22.54
CA ARG A 3 66.65 41.77 21.76
C ARG A 3 65.26 42.28 22.18
N CYS A 4 64.29 42.29 21.26
CA CYS A 4 62.88 42.28 21.61
C CYS A 4 62.17 41.25 20.72
N LEU A 5 61.64 40.20 21.34
CA LEU A 5 60.98 39.06 20.71
C LEU A 5 59.49 39.14 21.10
N THR A 6 58.60 39.43 20.15
CA THR A 6 57.17 39.54 20.39
C THR A 6 56.52 38.17 20.17
N ILE A 7 55.98 37.57 21.24
CA ILE A 7 55.24 36.31 21.21
C ILE A 7 53.76 36.63 21.01
N THR A 8 53.22 36.29 19.84
CA THR A 8 51.79 36.42 19.54
C THR A 8 51.08 35.12 19.94
N THR A 9 50.30 35.17 21.02
CA THR A 9 49.54 34.03 21.54
C THR A 9 48.27 33.84 20.72
N SER A 10 48.24 32.86 19.81
CA SER A 10 47.02 32.43 19.11
C SER A 10 46.20 31.50 20.00
N VAL A 11 45.03 31.97 20.44
CA VAL A 11 44.03 31.15 21.12
C VAL A 11 43.28 30.33 20.07
N ILE A 12 43.54 29.02 20.01
CA ILE A 12 42.79 28.08 19.16
C ILE A 12 41.47 27.76 19.87
N LEU A 13 40.37 28.34 19.36
CA LEU A 13 39.01 28.00 19.77
C LEU A 13 38.64 26.64 19.15
N MET A 14 38.76 25.56 19.93
CA MET A 14 38.24 24.24 19.57
C MET A 14 36.70 24.27 19.61
N ILE A 15 36.08 24.60 18.48
CA ILE A 15 34.64 24.45 18.29
C ILE A 15 34.38 22.96 18.04
N SER A 16 34.16 22.22 19.12
CA SER A 16 33.70 20.84 19.08
C SER A 16 32.35 20.79 18.37
N SER A 17 32.35 20.35 17.12
CA SER A 17 31.16 20.16 16.30
C SER A 17 30.37 18.99 16.87
N LEU A 18 29.34 19.28 17.66
CA LEU A 18 28.32 18.29 18.00
C LEU A 18 27.55 17.98 16.70
N SER A 19 28.01 16.99 15.95
CA SER A 19 27.23 16.45 14.84
C SER A 19 25.95 15.85 15.40
N PRO A 20 24.76 16.33 15.00
CA PRO A 20 23.52 15.70 15.39
C PRO A 20 23.52 14.28 14.82
N VAL A 21 23.39 13.28 15.69
CA VAL A 21 23.10 11.91 15.27
C VAL A 21 21.72 11.95 14.64
N ALA A 22 21.66 11.96 13.31
CA ALA A 22 20.41 11.80 12.59
C ALA A 22 19.87 10.41 12.93
N LEU A 23 18.84 10.36 13.77
CA LEU A 23 18.09 9.15 14.04
C LEU A 23 17.36 8.79 12.75
N SER A 24 17.99 7.96 11.91
CA SER A 24 17.35 7.42 10.72
C SER A 24 16.16 6.59 11.18
N ALA A 25 14.94 7.01 10.81
CA ALA A 25 13.77 6.20 11.04
C ALA A 25 13.99 4.85 10.35
N ALA A 26 13.78 3.75 11.09
CA ALA A 26 13.94 2.42 10.53
C ALA A 26 13.10 2.31 9.25
N GLU A 27 13.75 1.89 8.18
CA GLU A 27 13.08 1.74 6.89
C GLU A 27 12.02 0.63 6.99
N ARG A 28 10.82 0.88 6.47
CA ARG A 28 9.77 -0.15 6.41
C ARG A 28 10.20 -1.26 5.48
N SER A 29 10.02 -2.50 5.88
CA SER A 29 10.05 -3.66 4.98
C SER A 29 8.95 -3.57 3.90
N PRO A 30 9.02 -4.39 2.83
CA PRO A 30 7.96 -4.46 1.83
C PRO A 30 6.58 -4.78 2.44
N GLY A 31 6.52 -5.75 3.36
CA GLY A 31 5.28 -6.12 4.05
C GLY A 31 4.71 -4.98 4.90
N GLU A 32 5.56 -4.27 5.65
CA GLU A 32 5.15 -3.10 6.43
C GLU A 32 4.67 -1.94 5.54
N THR A 33 5.24 -1.81 4.34
CA THR A 33 4.78 -0.83 3.33
C THR A 33 3.36 -1.15 2.85
N VAL A 34 3.06 -2.43 2.57
CA VAL A 34 1.71 -2.89 2.21
C VAL A 34 0.72 -2.69 3.35
N GLN A 35 1.12 -2.97 4.59
CA GLN A 35 0.30 -2.73 5.77
C GLN A 35 0.01 -1.24 5.96
N ALA A 36 1.04 -0.39 5.86
CA ALA A 36 0.89 1.06 5.97
C ALA A 36 -0.06 1.64 4.91
N PHE A 37 0.02 1.13 3.68
CA PHE A 37 -0.88 1.51 2.59
C PHE A 37 -2.34 1.20 2.90
N ASN A 38 -2.63 -0.04 3.30
CA ASN A 38 -4.00 -0.44 3.65
C ASN A 38 -4.51 0.26 4.91
N GLN A 39 -3.63 0.55 5.87
CA GLN A 39 -3.97 1.31 7.07
C GLN A 39 -4.32 2.76 6.72
N ALA A 40 -3.59 3.41 5.81
CA ALA A 40 -3.91 4.75 5.34
C ALA A 40 -5.28 4.79 4.67
N LEU A 41 -5.58 3.82 3.80
CA LEU A 41 -6.92 3.67 3.21
C LEU A 41 -8.01 3.46 4.27
N SER A 42 -7.74 2.67 5.30
CA SER A 42 -8.70 2.43 6.41
C SER A 42 -8.95 3.66 7.27
N LYS A 43 -8.02 4.62 7.28
CA LYS A 43 -8.15 5.91 7.95
C LYS A 43 -8.75 7.00 7.05
N HIS A 44 -9.13 6.64 5.82
CA HIS A 44 -9.54 7.57 4.76
C HIS A 44 -8.46 8.62 4.43
N ASP A 45 -7.19 8.31 4.66
CA ASP A 45 -6.05 9.17 4.38
C ASP A 45 -5.47 8.82 3.01
N LEU A 46 -6.11 9.36 1.97
CA LEU A 46 -5.77 9.06 0.58
C LEU A 46 -4.37 9.58 0.24
N ASP A 47 -3.98 10.75 0.75
CA ASP A 47 -2.68 11.35 0.47
C ASP A 47 -1.54 10.48 1.03
N ALA A 48 -1.68 9.98 2.27
CA ALA A 48 -0.71 9.04 2.84
C ALA A 48 -0.67 7.71 2.08
N ALA A 49 -1.82 7.21 1.61
CA ALA A 49 -1.86 6.00 0.80
C ALA A 49 -1.14 6.20 -0.55
N LEU A 50 -1.42 7.29 -1.26
CA LEU A 50 -0.82 7.62 -2.56
C LEU A 50 0.69 7.88 -2.45
N ALA A 51 1.18 8.39 -1.32
CA ALA A 51 2.60 8.60 -1.06
C ALA A 51 3.42 7.28 -1.00
N LEU A 52 2.76 6.15 -0.72
CA LEU A 52 3.38 4.82 -0.69
C LEU A 52 3.41 4.14 -2.07
N ILE A 53 2.82 4.75 -3.09
CA ILE A 53 2.75 4.22 -4.45
C ILE A 53 3.86 4.84 -5.32
N ALA A 54 4.56 4.00 -6.08
CA ALA A 54 5.59 4.43 -7.03
C ALA A 54 4.97 5.20 -8.22
N ASN A 55 5.76 6.02 -8.91
CA ASN A 55 5.28 6.62 -10.16
C ASN A 55 5.23 5.55 -11.27
N GLY A 56 4.21 5.61 -12.13
CA GLY A 56 4.00 4.61 -13.19
C GLY A 56 3.50 3.25 -12.68
N SER A 57 3.04 3.19 -11.43
CA SER A 57 2.50 1.98 -10.81
C SER A 57 1.22 1.47 -11.47
N VAL A 58 1.00 0.15 -11.47
CA VAL A 58 -0.10 -0.48 -12.23
C VAL A 58 -1.08 -1.22 -11.30
N GLN A 59 -2.38 -0.99 -11.50
CA GLN A 59 -3.45 -1.85 -10.99
C GLN A 59 -3.79 -2.88 -12.06
N PHE A 60 -3.80 -4.16 -11.70
CA PHE A 60 -4.28 -5.27 -12.51
C PHE A 60 -5.70 -5.65 -12.05
N SER A 61 -6.68 -5.43 -12.91
CA SER A 61 -8.09 -5.76 -12.69
C SER A 61 -8.44 -7.06 -13.40
N LEU A 62 -7.86 -8.18 -12.92
CA LEU A 62 -7.98 -9.49 -13.57
C LEU A 62 -9.38 -10.10 -13.42
N ARG A 63 -10.16 -9.64 -12.44
CA ARG A 63 -11.55 -10.04 -12.18
C ARG A 63 -12.36 -8.83 -11.73
N SER A 64 -13.66 -8.86 -11.98
CA SER A 64 -14.57 -7.84 -11.49
C SER A 64 -14.88 -8.03 -10.00
N ALA A 65 -14.78 -6.95 -9.24
CA ALA A 65 -15.25 -6.90 -7.85
C ALA A 65 -16.79 -6.97 -7.74
N HIS A 66 -17.51 -6.65 -8.82
CA HIS A 66 -18.97 -6.65 -8.90
C HIS A 66 -19.44 -7.67 -9.93
N SER A 67 -20.33 -8.58 -9.53
CA SER A 67 -20.85 -9.66 -10.41
C SER A 67 -21.49 -9.13 -11.69
N ASP A 68 -22.02 -7.91 -11.62
CA ASP A 68 -22.84 -7.32 -12.67
C ASP A 68 -22.01 -6.50 -13.67
N ILE A 69 -20.69 -6.40 -13.43
CA ILE A 69 -19.74 -5.71 -14.29
C ILE A 69 -18.80 -6.77 -14.90
N PRO A 70 -18.70 -6.87 -16.24
CA PRO A 70 -17.74 -7.77 -16.87
C PRO A 70 -16.31 -7.50 -16.39
N SER A 71 -15.55 -8.57 -16.16
CA SER A 71 -14.11 -8.46 -15.89
C SER A 71 -13.45 -7.92 -17.16
N ALA A 72 -12.78 -6.77 -17.08
CA ALA A 72 -12.31 -5.97 -18.20
C ALA A 72 -13.44 -5.47 -19.13
N GLY A 73 -14.01 -4.30 -18.80
CA GLY A 73 -14.72 -3.48 -19.79
C GLY A 73 -13.76 -2.91 -20.84
N GLN A 74 -14.23 -1.96 -21.67
CA GLN A 74 -13.46 -1.31 -22.74
C GLN A 74 -12.13 -0.64 -22.29
N GLY A 75 -11.87 -0.50 -20.98
CA GLY A 75 -10.66 0.09 -20.39
C GLY A 75 -9.47 -0.86 -20.20
N GLY A 76 -9.57 -2.14 -20.57
CA GLY A 76 -8.48 -3.10 -20.44
C GLY A 76 -8.30 -3.68 -19.02
N VAL A 77 -7.34 -4.59 -18.86
CA VAL A 77 -7.05 -5.30 -17.60
C VAL A 77 -6.08 -4.54 -16.69
N THR A 78 -5.52 -3.42 -17.15
CA THR A 78 -4.55 -2.62 -16.41
C THR A 78 -4.96 -1.16 -16.36
N SER A 79 -4.69 -0.49 -15.25
CA SER A 79 -4.80 0.97 -15.13
C SER A 79 -3.66 1.55 -14.30
N ASP A 80 -3.43 2.86 -14.36
CA ASP A 80 -2.54 3.53 -13.41
C ASP A 80 -3.11 3.38 -11.98
N LEU A 81 -2.29 2.89 -11.05
CA LEU A 81 -2.72 2.57 -9.69
C LEU A 81 -3.03 3.82 -8.86
N LYS A 82 -2.28 4.92 -9.05
CA LYS A 82 -2.57 6.18 -8.34
C LYS A 82 -3.89 6.74 -8.82
N ALA A 83 -4.10 6.84 -10.13
CA ALA A 83 -5.35 7.28 -10.73
C ALA A 83 -6.52 6.38 -10.33
N HIS A 84 -6.31 5.05 -10.26
CA HIS A 84 -7.31 4.12 -9.77
C HIS A 84 -7.76 4.47 -8.35
N TRP A 85 -6.84 4.64 -7.40
CA TRP A 85 -7.18 4.99 -6.02
C TRP A 85 -7.70 6.41 -5.85
N SER A 86 -7.22 7.37 -6.64
CA SER A 86 -7.76 8.73 -6.69
C SER A 86 -9.22 8.77 -7.14
N MET A 87 -9.62 7.84 -8.01
CA MET A 87 -11.00 7.71 -8.47
C MET A 87 -11.86 6.90 -7.48
N VAL A 88 -11.37 5.76 -7.02
CA VAL A 88 -12.14 4.81 -6.18
C VAL A 88 -12.24 5.27 -4.73
N GLY A 89 -11.16 5.84 -4.17
CA GLY A 89 -11.07 6.27 -2.77
C GLY A 89 -12.23 7.17 -2.34
N PRO A 90 -12.48 8.31 -3.02
CA PRO A 90 -13.59 9.21 -2.68
C PRO A 90 -14.97 8.52 -2.72
N VAL A 91 -15.19 7.61 -3.67
CA VAL A 91 -16.45 6.87 -3.78
C VAL A 91 -16.64 5.93 -2.60
N VAL A 92 -15.62 5.17 -2.24
CA VAL A 92 -15.67 4.25 -1.10
C VAL A 92 -15.84 5.03 0.21
N PHE A 93 -15.06 6.08 0.43
CA PHE A 93 -15.12 6.87 1.67
C PHE A 93 -16.42 7.65 1.79
N GLY A 94 -16.96 8.15 0.68
CA GLY A 94 -18.24 8.85 0.64
C GLY A 94 -19.43 7.94 0.90
N SER A 95 -19.38 6.68 0.44
CA SER A 95 -20.48 5.72 0.54
C SER A 95 -20.50 4.91 1.84
N THR A 96 -19.45 4.98 2.65
CA THR A 96 -19.29 4.14 3.85
C THR A 96 -19.18 4.98 5.13
N ALA A 97 -19.76 4.49 6.21
CA ALA A 97 -19.51 4.99 7.55
C ALA A 97 -18.17 4.44 8.09
N VAL A 98 -17.87 3.18 7.76
CA VAL A 98 -16.60 2.52 8.08
C VAL A 98 -16.13 1.76 6.86
N TYR A 99 -14.86 1.94 6.50
CA TYR A 99 -14.17 1.10 5.54
C TYR A 99 -12.81 0.72 6.12
N SER A 100 -12.63 -0.56 6.44
CA SER A 100 -11.38 -1.09 6.99
C SER A 100 -10.81 -2.15 6.06
N ARG A 101 -9.51 -2.09 5.80
CA ARG A 101 -8.73 -3.06 5.04
C ARG A 101 -7.66 -3.65 5.95
N ILE A 102 -7.73 -4.95 6.20
CA ILE A 102 -6.86 -5.67 7.13
C ILE A 102 -6.04 -6.68 6.31
N PRO A 103 -4.85 -6.30 5.80
CA PRO A 103 -4.01 -7.23 5.07
C PRO A 103 -3.27 -8.15 6.03
N LYS A 104 -3.41 -9.45 5.86
CA LYS A 104 -2.51 -10.44 6.44
C LYS A 104 -1.46 -10.81 5.39
N VAL A 105 -0.21 -10.39 5.60
CA VAL A 105 0.92 -10.84 4.78
C VAL A 105 1.08 -12.35 4.98
N VAL A 106 0.97 -13.10 3.88
CA VAL A 106 1.11 -14.56 3.89
C VAL A 106 2.49 -15.00 3.43
N ASP A 107 3.11 -14.22 2.53
CA ASP A 107 4.46 -14.44 2.06
C ASP A 107 5.06 -13.13 1.52
N SER A 108 6.39 -13.03 1.52
CA SER A 108 7.13 -11.90 0.98
C SER A 108 8.48 -12.38 0.46
N HIS A 109 8.76 -12.09 -0.82
CA HIS A 109 10.03 -12.38 -1.46
C HIS A 109 10.69 -11.08 -1.91
N VAL A 110 11.98 -10.93 -1.63
CA VAL A 110 12.79 -9.77 -2.02
C VAL A 110 13.91 -10.26 -2.94
N ASP A 111 14.05 -9.62 -4.09
CA ASP A 111 15.11 -9.84 -5.06
C ASP A 111 15.68 -8.49 -5.50
N GLY A 112 16.81 -8.11 -4.88
CA GLY A 112 17.44 -6.80 -5.05
C GLY A 112 16.48 -5.66 -4.71
N ASP A 113 16.25 -4.78 -5.69
CA ASP A 113 15.39 -3.60 -5.55
C ASP A 113 13.91 -3.92 -5.84
N LEU A 114 13.54 -5.19 -6.00
CA LEU A 114 12.18 -5.62 -6.20
C LEU A 114 11.70 -6.52 -5.06
N ALA A 115 10.41 -6.45 -4.77
CA ALA A 115 9.78 -7.38 -3.85
C ALA A 115 8.39 -7.77 -4.34
N THR A 116 7.97 -9.00 -4.02
CA THR A 116 6.59 -9.45 -4.17
C THR A 116 6.04 -9.81 -2.81
N VAL A 117 4.88 -9.27 -2.46
CA VAL A 117 4.19 -9.52 -1.19
C VAL A 117 2.81 -10.09 -1.50
N TRP A 118 2.52 -11.26 -0.95
CA TRP A 118 1.21 -11.88 -1.02
C TRP A 118 0.44 -11.57 0.25
N THR A 119 -0.82 -11.20 0.12
CA THR A 119 -1.71 -10.99 1.26
C THR A 119 -3.02 -11.75 1.10
N ASN A 120 -3.61 -12.11 2.24
CA ASN A 120 -5.04 -12.31 2.37
C ASN A 120 -5.61 -11.07 3.04
N THR A 121 -6.40 -10.30 2.30
CA THR A 121 -6.97 -9.05 2.78
C THR A 121 -8.43 -9.25 3.14
N ALA A 122 -8.78 -8.95 4.39
CA ALA A 122 -10.16 -8.82 4.82
C ALA A 122 -10.60 -7.36 4.69
N THR A 123 -11.84 -7.12 4.24
CA THR A 123 -12.46 -5.79 4.31
C THR A 123 -13.69 -5.81 5.16
N GLU A 124 -13.80 -4.83 6.06
CA GLU A 124 -15.04 -4.56 6.79
C GLU A 124 -15.62 -3.24 6.28
N THR A 125 -16.86 -3.31 5.82
CA THR A 125 -17.60 -2.16 5.33
C THR A 125 -18.86 -2.00 6.17
N VAL A 126 -19.09 -0.79 6.68
CA VAL A 126 -20.38 -0.37 7.21
C VAL A 126 -20.86 0.77 6.32
N ASP A 127 -22.01 0.61 5.66
CA ASP A 127 -22.57 1.67 4.84
C ASP A 127 -23.20 2.79 5.69
N LYS A 128 -23.68 3.86 5.04
CA LYS A 128 -24.32 4.98 5.76
C LYS A 128 -25.64 4.62 6.44
N SER A 129 -26.27 3.51 6.08
CA SER A 129 -27.48 2.99 6.73
C SER A 129 -27.18 2.12 7.95
N GLY A 130 -25.90 1.76 8.15
CA GLY A 130 -25.44 0.87 9.23
C GLY A 130 -25.36 -0.61 8.81
N SER A 131 -25.63 -0.94 7.55
CA SER A 131 -25.48 -2.32 7.06
C SER A 131 -24.01 -2.70 7.03
N LYS A 132 -23.67 -3.85 7.64
CA LYS A 132 -22.31 -4.36 7.71
C LYS A 132 -22.09 -5.47 6.69
N ARG A 133 -20.96 -5.40 5.99
CA ARG A 133 -20.46 -6.44 5.09
C ARG A 133 -19.00 -6.73 5.39
N THR A 134 -18.62 -8.00 5.34
CA THR A 134 -17.22 -8.43 5.38
C THR A 134 -16.91 -9.23 4.12
N ASP A 135 -15.81 -8.90 3.46
CA ASP A 135 -15.30 -9.66 2.32
C ASP A 135 -13.85 -10.09 2.60
N SER A 136 -13.38 -11.12 1.89
CA SER A 136 -11.99 -11.55 1.93
C SER A 136 -11.53 -12.01 0.56
N PHE A 137 -10.30 -11.65 0.20
CA PHE A 137 -9.70 -11.92 -1.10
C PHE A 137 -8.18 -11.88 -0.97
N SER A 138 -7.49 -12.49 -1.92
CA SER A 138 -6.03 -12.43 -1.99
C SER A 138 -5.60 -11.26 -2.85
N GLU A 139 -4.49 -10.63 -2.48
CA GLU A 139 -3.81 -9.61 -3.27
C GLU A 139 -2.33 -9.96 -3.42
N VAL A 140 -1.76 -9.55 -4.54
CA VAL A 140 -0.33 -9.59 -4.80
C VAL A 140 0.13 -8.15 -5.03
N TYR A 141 1.13 -7.75 -4.27
CA TYR A 141 1.79 -6.46 -4.41
C TYR A 141 3.17 -6.68 -4.98
N MET A 142 3.51 -5.95 -6.05
CA MET A 142 4.90 -5.79 -6.46
C MET A 142 5.40 -4.46 -5.94
N LEU A 143 6.58 -4.44 -5.34
CA LEU A 143 7.20 -3.25 -4.79
C LEU A 143 8.57 -3.02 -5.43
N VAL A 144 8.97 -1.75 -5.45
CA VAL A 144 10.27 -1.29 -5.88
C VAL A 144 10.94 -0.51 -4.75
N HIS A 145 12.22 -0.78 -4.51
CA HIS A 145 13.04 -0.01 -3.59
C HIS A 145 13.50 1.27 -4.28
N THR A 146 13.36 2.39 -3.58
CA THR A 146 13.75 3.71 -4.09
C THR A 146 14.62 4.41 -3.07
N ALA A 147 15.20 5.54 -3.42
CA ALA A 147 15.91 6.39 -2.45
C ALA A 147 15.02 6.82 -1.25
N GLY A 148 13.68 6.82 -1.42
CA GLY A 148 12.71 7.08 -0.35
C GLY A 148 12.20 5.83 0.38
N GLY A 149 12.82 4.68 0.15
CA GLY A 149 12.42 3.35 0.63
C GLY A 149 11.46 2.61 -0.30
N TRP A 150 10.92 1.49 0.16
CA TRP A 150 9.96 0.66 -0.59
C TRP A 150 8.70 1.42 -1.02
N ARG A 151 8.25 1.20 -2.26
CA ARG A 151 7.03 1.76 -2.85
C ARG A 151 6.27 0.70 -3.64
N ILE A 152 4.94 0.78 -3.64
CA ILE A 152 4.07 -0.15 -4.38
C ILE A 152 4.14 0.19 -5.87
N GLY A 153 4.68 -0.74 -6.67
CA GLY A 153 4.79 -0.65 -8.12
C GLY A 153 3.63 -1.32 -8.85
N ALA A 154 3.02 -2.36 -8.29
CA ALA A 154 1.79 -2.91 -8.84
C ALA A 154 0.92 -3.61 -7.79
N VAL A 155 -0.37 -3.71 -8.08
CA VAL A 155 -1.35 -4.47 -7.29
C VAL A 155 -2.18 -5.32 -8.24
N ALA A 156 -2.34 -6.60 -7.90
CA ALA A 156 -3.33 -7.47 -8.49
C ALA A 156 -4.19 -8.06 -7.37
N ASP A 157 -5.51 -8.06 -7.53
CA ASP A 157 -6.43 -8.65 -6.56
C ASP A 157 -7.29 -9.75 -7.19
N ASN A 158 -7.68 -10.71 -6.36
CA ASN A 158 -8.53 -11.83 -6.76
C ASN A 158 -9.95 -11.66 -6.21
N ARG A 159 -10.47 -10.41 -6.18
CA ARG A 159 -11.86 -10.17 -5.79
C ARG A 159 -12.81 -10.94 -6.72
N GLY A 160 -13.88 -11.48 -6.14
CA GLY A 160 -14.91 -12.23 -6.88
C GLY A 160 -14.60 -13.72 -7.13
N ALA A 161 -13.40 -14.23 -6.86
CA ALA A 161 -13.08 -15.66 -7.06
C ALA A 161 -13.91 -16.62 -6.20
N ASN A 162 -14.26 -16.21 -4.98
CA ASN A 162 -15.06 -17.01 -4.06
C ASN A 162 -16.57 -17.02 -4.37
N LYS A 163 -17.01 -16.32 -5.43
CA LYS A 163 -18.40 -16.38 -5.93
C LYS A 163 -18.61 -17.50 -6.96
N THR A 164 -17.74 -18.51 -6.97
CA THR A 164 -17.88 -19.70 -7.81
C THR A 164 -19.11 -20.51 -7.36
N THR A 165 -20.20 -20.33 -8.09
CA THR A 165 -21.33 -21.26 -8.29
C THR A 165 -21.74 -22.11 -7.09
N ALA A 166 -22.75 -21.64 -6.35
CA ALA A 166 -23.70 -22.57 -5.73
C ALA A 166 -24.35 -23.37 -6.87
N VAL A 167 -23.84 -24.57 -7.14
CA VAL A 167 -24.50 -25.53 -8.04
C VAL A 167 -25.81 -25.89 -7.35
N ALA A 168 -26.94 -25.49 -7.95
CA ALA A 168 -28.25 -25.91 -7.48
C ALA A 168 -28.28 -27.44 -7.40
N PRO A 169 -28.79 -28.04 -6.30
CA PRO A 169 -28.90 -29.49 -6.21
C PRO A 169 -29.75 -29.97 -7.38
N ALA A 170 -29.23 -30.98 -8.10
CA ALA A 170 -29.94 -31.60 -9.20
C ALA A 170 -31.33 -32.03 -8.71
N ALA A 171 -32.38 -31.52 -9.35
CA ALA A 171 -33.74 -31.98 -9.10
C ALA A 171 -33.76 -33.49 -9.36
N SER A 172 -34.00 -34.27 -8.31
CA SER A 172 -34.22 -35.71 -8.41
C SER A 172 -35.43 -35.93 -9.30
N GLY A 173 -35.20 -36.45 -10.51
CA GLY A 173 -36.26 -36.89 -11.41
C GLY A 173 -37.15 -37.90 -10.70
N GLY A 174 -38.39 -37.50 -10.44
CA GLY A 174 -39.45 -38.41 -10.04
C GLY A 174 -39.79 -39.34 -11.20
N LYS A 175 -39.80 -40.63 -10.91
CA LYS A 175 -40.37 -41.67 -11.78
C LYS A 175 -41.89 -41.52 -11.87
#